data_AF-A0A2A4ALU0-F1
#
_entry.id   AF-A0A2A4ALU0-F1
#
_cell.length_a   1.000
_cell.length_b   1.000
_cell.length_c   1.000
_cell.angle_alpha   90.00
_cell.angle_beta   90.00
_cell.angle_gamma   90.00
#
_symmetry.space_group_name_H-M   'P 1'
#
loop_
_entity.id
_entity.type
_entity.pdbx_description
1 polymer ?
#
loop_
_entity_poly.entity_id
_entity_poly.type
_entity_poly.pdbx_seq_one_letter_code
_entity_poly.pdbx_strand_id
1 'polypeptide(L)'
;MSNATGNNCGACNSPEVQALFCELLDERTSYARALEIREHIAQCDECQARLESEEVVRALVRKCCSGTKAPQSLRQRITIEITRTEVRWN
;
A
#
# COMPACT_ATOMS: atom_id res chain seq x y z
N MET A 1 -11.46 12.27 -34.40
CA MET A 1 -11.43 10.91 -34.95
C MET A 1 -10.56 10.09 -34.02
N SER A 2 -11.21 9.26 -33.22
CA SER A 2 -10.69 8.59 -32.02
C SER A 2 -9.87 7.36 -32.40
N ASN A 3 -8.62 7.28 -31.93
CA ASN A 3 -7.85 6.04 -31.92
C ASN A 3 -7.05 5.99 -30.61
N ALA A 4 -7.71 5.57 -29.52
CA ALA A 4 -7.05 5.12 -28.31
C ALA A 4 -7.03 3.59 -28.36
N THR A 5 -6.05 3.02 -29.05
CA THR A 5 -5.72 1.60 -28.87
C THR A 5 -4.96 1.52 -27.56
N GLY A 6 -5.69 1.51 -26.45
CA GLY A 6 -5.09 1.39 -25.13
C GLY A 6 -4.50 -0.01 -24.98
N ASN A 7 -3.25 -0.11 -24.56
CA ASN A 7 -2.65 -1.41 -24.24
C ASN A 7 -3.36 -1.95 -23.01
N ASN A 8 -4.00 -3.12 -23.12
CA ASN A 8 -4.66 -3.79 -22.00
C ASN A 8 -4.08 -5.19 -21.79
N CYS A 9 -3.85 -5.58 -20.53
CA CYS A 9 -3.28 -6.90 -20.23
C CYS A 9 -4.31 -8.05 -20.30
N GLY A 10 -5.59 -7.75 -20.63
CA GLY A 10 -6.67 -8.74 -20.72
C GLY A 10 -7.13 -9.36 -19.38
N ALA A 11 -6.37 -9.12 -18.30
CA ALA A 11 -6.58 -9.71 -16.98
C ALA A 11 -6.57 -8.64 -15.87
N CYS A 12 -7.00 -7.40 -16.17
CA CYS A 12 -6.88 -6.27 -15.25
C CYS A 12 -7.52 -6.53 -13.87
N ASN A 13 -8.59 -7.33 -13.81
CA ASN A 13 -9.31 -7.68 -12.57
C ASN A 13 -8.90 -9.03 -11.98
N SER A 14 -7.77 -9.59 -12.43
CA SER A 14 -7.31 -10.88 -11.94
C SER A 14 -6.72 -10.76 -10.53
N PRO A 15 -6.74 -11.86 -9.74
CA PRO A 15 -6.12 -11.89 -8.41
C PRO A 15 -4.64 -11.53 -8.43
N GLU A 16 -3.93 -11.85 -9.51
CA GLU A 16 -2.51 -11.57 -9.69
C GLU A 16 -2.26 -10.06 -9.77
N VAL A 17 -3.03 -9.34 -10.61
CA VAL A 17 -2.92 -7.88 -10.69
C VAL A 17 -3.32 -7.25 -9.36
N GLN A 18 -4.36 -7.78 -8.70
CA GLN A 18 -4.76 -7.29 -7.38
C GLN A 18 -3.64 -7.48 -6.33
N ALA A 19 -2.95 -8.61 -6.35
CA ALA A 19 -1.83 -8.87 -5.45
C ALA A 19 -0.69 -7.86 -5.66
N LEU A 20 -0.38 -7.51 -6.92
CA LEU A 20 0.60 -6.48 -7.23
C LEU A 20 0.21 -5.10 -6.71
N PHE A 21 -1.07 -4.73 -6.80
CA PHE A 21 -1.58 -3.47 -6.23
C PHE A 21 -1.43 -3.46 -4.70
N CYS A 22 -1.81 -4.56 -4.04
CA CYS A 22 -1.66 -4.70 -2.59
C CYS A 22 -0.18 -4.60 -2.18
N GLU A 23 0.72 -5.28 -2.91
CA GLU A 23 2.16 -5.20 -2.65
C GLU A 23 2.68 -3.77 -2.86
N LEU A 24 2.37 -3.13 -3.98
CA LEU A 24 2.83 -1.77 -4.27
C LEU A 24 2.36 -0.73 -3.24
N LEU A 25 1.13 -0.88 -2.74
CA LEU A 25 0.51 0.07 -1.80
C LEU A 25 0.78 -0.29 -0.33
N ASP A 26 1.57 -1.32 -0.04
CA ASP A 26 2.06 -1.64 1.30
C ASP A 26 3.28 -0.77 1.65
N GLU A 27 3.32 -0.24 2.87
CA GLU A 27 4.41 0.63 3.35
C GLU A 27 5.72 -0.15 3.58
N ARG A 28 5.65 -1.49 3.62
CA ARG A 28 6.80 -2.37 3.82
C ARG A 28 7.51 -2.72 2.52
N THR A 29 6.93 -2.38 1.37
CA THR A 29 7.48 -2.73 0.06
C THR A 29 8.73 -1.91 -0.22
N SER A 30 9.79 -2.59 -0.66
CA SER A 30 11.07 -1.94 -0.95
C SER A 30 10.95 -1.04 -2.18
N TYR A 31 11.78 0.00 -2.26
CA TYR A 31 11.78 0.92 -3.39
C TYR A 31 12.02 0.21 -4.74
N ALA A 32 13.00 -0.71 -4.77
CA ALA A 32 13.31 -1.47 -5.98
C ALA A 32 12.10 -2.30 -6.44
N ARG A 33 11.43 -2.98 -5.49
CA ARG A 33 10.25 -3.79 -5.81
C ARG A 33 9.07 -2.92 -6.26
N ALA A 34 8.85 -1.78 -5.61
CA ALA A 34 7.80 -0.84 -6.01
C ALA A 34 8.03 -0.32 -7.44
N LEU A 35 9.28 -0.06 -7.84
CA LEU A 35 9.61 0.36 -9.19
C LEU A 35 9.28 -0.73 -10.22
N GLU A 36 9.70 -1.98 -9.98
CA GLU A 36 9.38 -3.12 -10.85
C GLU A 36 7.86 -3.28 -11.05
N ILE A 37 7.08 -3.17 -9.98
CA ILE A 37 5.61 -3.30 -10.05
C ILE A 37 5.01 -2.14 -10.85
N ARG A 38 5.49 -0.91 -10.65
CA ARG A 38 5.02 0.25 -11.43
C ARG A 38 5.34 0.11 -12.91
N GLU A 39 6.53 -0.36 -13.26
CA GLU A 39 6.91 -0.64 -14.65
C GLU A 39 6.00 -1.69 -15.28
N HIS A 40 5.65 -2.75 -14.55
CA HIS A 40 4.71 -3.75 -15.03
C HIS A 40 3.29 -3.18 -15.24
N ILE A 41 2.78 -2.43 -14.26
CA ILE A 41 1.43 -1.81 -14.34
C ILE A 41 1.36 -0.81 -15.51
N ALA A 42 2.43 -0.05 -15.76
CA ALA A 42 2.51 0.93 -16.85
C ALA A 42 2.43 0.31 -18.26
N GLN A 43 2.53 -1.02 -18.39
CA GLN A 43 2.31 -1.71 -19.67
C GLN A 43 0.82 -1.85 -20.02
N CYS A 44 -0.09 -1.50 -19.11
CA CYS A 44 -1.53 -1.61 -19.27
C CYS A 44 -2.22 -0.30 -18.84
N ASP A 45 -2.85 0.39 -19.78
CA ASP A 45 -3.49 1.70 -19.55
C ASP A 45 -4.63 1.61 -18.52
N GLU A 46 -5.40 0.51 -18.55
CA GLU A 46 -6.48 0.28 -17.58
C GLU A 46 -5.93 0.05 -16.17
N CYS A 47 -4.85 -0.72 -16.03
CA CYS A 47 -4.22 -0.93 -14.73
C CYS A 47 -3.57 0.36 -14.21
N GLN A 48 -2.94 1.15 -15.09
CA GLN A 48 -2.37 2.45 -14.75
C GLN A 48 -3.45 3.42 -14.23
N ALA A 49 -4.56 3.57 -14.95
CA ALA A 49 -5.68 4.43 -14.52
C ALA A 49 -6.30 3.98 -13.19
N ARG A 50 -6.37 2.65 -12.97
CA ARG A 50 -6.85 2.10 -11.71
C ARG A 50 -5.89 2.38 -10.55
N LEU A 51 -4.58 2.25 -10.77
CA LEU A 51 -3.57 2.56 -9.76
C LEU A 51 -3.65 4.02 -9.31
N GLU A 52 -3.79 4.95 -10.26
CA GLU A 52 -3.95 6.39 -9.96
C GLU A 52 -5.17 6.64 -9.07
N SER A 53 -6.29 5.99 -9.38
CA SER A 53 -7.52 6.08 -8.58
C SER A 53 -7.33 5.56 -7.15
N GLU A 54 -6.66 4.41 -7.00
CA GLU A 54 -6.35 3.81 -5.69
C GLU A 54 -5.42 4.70 -4.85
N GLU A 55 -4.41 5.32 -5.46
CA GLU A 55 -3.50 6.25 -4.79
C GLU A 55 -4.25 7.49 -4.27
N VAL A 56 -5.16 8.06 -5.07
CA VAL A 56 -6.01 9.18 -4.67
C VAL A 56 -6.91 8.82 -3.49
N VAL A 57 -7.58 7.66 -3.55
CA VAL A 57 -8.44 7.19 -2.45
C VAL A 57 -7.62 6.98 -1.19
N ARG A 58 -6.46 6.32 -1.29
CA ARG A 58 -5.59 6.06 -0.12
C ARG A 58 -5.06 7.35 0.49
N ALA A 59 -4.71 8.34 -0.33
CA ALA A 59 -4.29 9.66 0.15
C ALA A 59 -5.43 10.37 0.92
N LEU A 60 -6.66 10.30 0.41
CA LEU A 60 -7.84 10.85 1.09
C LEU A 60 -8.08 10.14 2.44
N VAL A 61 -8.04 8.81 2.47
CA VAL A 61 -8.21 8.02 3.70
C VAL A 61 -7.13 8.37 4.73
N ARG A 62 -5.86 8.44 4.33
CA ARG A 62 -4.76 8.85 5.23
C ARG A 62 -5.01 10.24 5.83
N LYS A 63 -5.49 11.21 5.04
CA LYS A 63 -5.83 12.55 5.50
C LYS A 63 -6.98 12.56 6.52
N CYS A 64 -8.01 11.74 6.31
CA CYS A 64 -9.12 11.62 7.25
C CYS A 64 -8.70 10.92 8.55
N CYS A 65 -7.81 9.94 8.48
CA CYS A 65 -7.40 9.11 9.61
C CYS A 65 -6.17 9.64 10.37
N SER A 66 -5.48 10.69 9.89
CA SER A 66 -4.28 11.24 10.54
C SER A 66 -4.54 12.00 11.85
N GLY A 67 -5.81 12.25 12.20
CA GLY A 67 -6.20 13.01 13.40
C GLY A 67 -6.26 12.21 14.70
N THR A 68 -6.34 10.88 14.63
CA THR A 68 -6.58 10.04 15.81
C THR A 68 -5.27 9.73 16.53
N LYS A 69 -4.79 10.66 17.36
CA LYS A 69 -3.66 10.38 18.26
C LYS A 69 -4.08 9.29 19.24
N ALA A 70 -3.34 8.17 19.25
CA ALA A 70 -3.52 7.16 20.29
C ALA A 70 -3.49 7.81 21.68
N PRO A 71 -4.45 7.48 22.58
CA PRO A 71 -4.52 8.03 23.93
C PRO A 71 -3.17 7.91 24.64
N GLN A 72 -2.75 8.96 25.36
CA GLN A 72 -1.45 8.98 26.04
C GLN A 72 -1.29 7.80 27.01
N SER A 73 -2.36 7.41 27.70
CA SER A 73 -2.39 6.26 28.60
C SER A 73 -2.08 4.93 27.88
N LEU A 74 -2.57 4.73 26.66
CA LEU A 74 -2.29 3.55 25.87
C LEU A 74 -0.82 3.53 25.42
N ARG A 75 -0.29 4.68 24.98
CA ARG A 75 1.13 4.82 24.62
C ARG A 75 2.05 4.49 25.80
N GLN A 76 1.77 5.05 26.97
CA GLN A 76 2.55 4.79 28.19
C GLN A 76 2.57 3.30 28.54
N ARG A 77 1.40 2.63 28.52
CA ARG A 77 1.31 1.19 28.79
C ARG A 77 2.12 0.37 27.80
N ILE A 78 1.99 0.63 26.49
CA ILE A 78 2.73 -0.10 25.45
C ILE A 78 4.24 0.09 25.61
N THR A 79 4.70 1.31 25.90
CA THR A 79 6.13 1.59 26.14
C THR A 79 6.68 0.79 27.32
N ILE A 80 5.93 0.72 28.43
CA ILE A 80 6.33 -0.05 29.61
C ILE A 80 6.44 -1.55 29.26
N GLU A 81 5.43 -2.12 28.61
CA GLU A 81 5.40 -3.54 28.25
C GLU A 81 6.53 -3.93 27.29
N ILE A 82 6.81 -3.12 26.26
CA ILE A 82 7.89 -3.41 25.29
C ILE A 82 9.27 -3.31 25.94
N THR A 83 9.46 -2.42 26.92
CA THR A 83 10.75 -2.23 27.59
C THR A 83 11.04 -3.32 28.63
N ARG A 84 10.04 -4.11 29.01
CA ARG A 84 10.18 -5.14 30.05
C ARG A 84 10.98 -6.34 29.52
N THR A 85 12.23 -6.46 29.97
CA THR A 85 13.05 -7.66 29.74
C THR A 85 12.91 -8.62 30.91
N GLU A 86 12.27 -9.78 30.72
CA GLU A 86 12.28 -10.86 31.69
C GLU A 86 13.57 -11.66 31.57
N VAL A 87 14.45 -11.53 32.56
CA VAL A 87 15.65 -12.36 32.67
C VAL A 87 15.27 -13.63 33.39
N ARG A 88 15.15 -14.73 32.64
CA ARG A 88 14.88 -16.06 33.19
C ARG A 88 16.19 -16.83 33.26
N TRP A 89 16.75 -16.95 34.45
CA TRP A 89 17.87 -17.84 34.72
C TRP A 89 17.33 -19.27 34.80
N ASN A 90 17.92 -20.18 34.01
CA ASN A 90 17.72 -21.63 34.09
C ASN A 90 19.00 -22.26 34.65
#